data_AF-A0A0F9IP94-F1
#
_entry.id   AF-A0A0F9IP94-F1
#
_cell.length_a   1.000
_cell.length_b   1.000
_cell.length_c   1.000
_cell.angle_alpha   90.00
_cell.angle_beta   90.00
_cell.angle_gamma   90.00
#
_symmetry.space_group_name_H-M   'P 1'
#
loop_
_entity.id
_entity.type
_entity.pdbx_description
1 polymer ?
#
loop_
_entity_poly.entity_id
_entity_poly.type
_entity_poly.pdbx_seq_one_letter_code
_entity_poly.pdbx_strand_id
1 'polypeptide(L)'
;MRILEKYRLELHWDTVEYNRDDVAVLKGAYFEGPVLQEAVQLNEEDSLVMDMTNQHMIFMPDYYQATLSWKGVVYKEGRIYFKETHIKGKYVNSIETLKDTDWILMDCKEHEMATHVFNLVYWAEVRNSEQEKKF
;
A
#
# COMPACT_ATOMS: atom_id res chain seq x y z
N MET A 1 -2.70 -2.92 16.54
CA MET A 1 -2.85 -1.44 16.58
C MET A 1 -4.20 -1.09 15.98
N ARG A 2 -4.92 -0.08 16.48
CA ARG A 2 -6.22 0.33 15.90
C ARG A 2 -6.02 1.60 15.08
N ILE A 3 -6.17 1.50 13.76
CA ILE A 3 -6.15 2.67 12.86
C ILE A 3 -7.48 3.42 13.02
N LEU A 4 -7.43 4.75 13.07
CA LEU A 4 -8.64 5.56 13.08
C LEU A 4 -9.22 5.61 11.66
N GLU A 5 -10.54 5.41 11.55
CA GLU A 5 -11.21 5.26 10.26
C GLU A 5 -10.81 6.33 9.25
N LYS A 6 -10.88 7.62 9.62
CA LYS A 6 -10.56 8.76 8.74
C LYS A 6 -9.15 8.76 8.13
N TYR A 7 -8.20 8.04 8.73
CA TYR A 7 -6.81 7.98 8.26
C TYR A 7 -6.50 6.72 7.45
N ARG A 8 -7.49 5.88 7.19
CA ARG A 8 -7.32 4.64 6.43
C ARG A 8 -7.20 4.94 4.94
N LEU A 9 -6.13 4.42 4.36
CA LEU A 9 -5.93 4.27 2.92
C LEU A 9 -5.83 2.78 2.61
N GLU A 10 -6.51 2.34 1.56
CA GLU A 10 -6.52 0.95 1.14
C GLU A 10 -6.02 0.87 -0.31
N LEU A 11 -5.04 0.00 -0.55
CA LEU A 11 -4.53 -0.34 -1.88
C LEU A 11 -5.08 -1.70 -2.29
N HIS A 12 -5.82 -1.69 -3.39
CA HIS A 12 -6.41 -2.88 -4.00
C HIS A 12 -5.84 -3.08 -5.40
N TRP A 13 -5.94 -4.30 -5.93
CA TRP A 13 -5.53 -4.67 -7.28
C TRP A 13 -6.36 -5.84 -7.79
N ASP A 14 -6.37 -6.02 -9.11
CA ASP A 14 -7.05 -7.14 -9.76
C ASP A 14 -6.15 -8.37 -9.85
N THR A 15 -4.89 -8.16 -10.25
CA THR A 15 -3.89 -9.23 -10.40
C THR A 15 -2.50 -8.75 -10.03
N VAL A 16 -1.66 -9.65 -9.52
CA VAL A 16 -0.26 -9.40 -9.21
C VAL A 16 0.69 -10.29 -10.03
N GLU A 17 1.70 -9.67 -10.63
CA GLU A 17 2.72 -10.33 -11.45
C GLU A 17 4.13 -10.14 -10.88
N TYR A 18 4.93 -11.20 -10.88
CA TYR A 18 6.32 -11.20 -10.41
C TYR A 18 7.27 -11.36 -11.59
N ASN A 19 7.53 -10.26 -12.30
CA ASN A 19 8.34 -10.27 -13.52
C ASN A 19 9.85 -10.11 -13.24
N ARG A 20 10.23 -9.75 -12.00
CA ARG A 20 11.62 -9.56 -11.54
C ARG A 20 11.71 -9.92 -10.05
N ASP A 21 12.91 -10.28 -9.60
CA ASP A 21 13.17 -10.46 -8.17
C ASP A 21 12.86 -9.17 -7.41
N ASP A 22 12.23 -9.31 -6.23
CA ASP A 22 11.87 -8.23 -5.30
C ASP A 22 10.88 -7.17 -5.85
N VAL A 23 10.17 -7.46 -6.94
CA VAL A 23 9.17 -6.56 -7.53
C VAL A 23 7.85 -7.28 -7.79
N ALA A 24 6.78 -6.77 -7.19
CA ALA A 24 5.40 -7.15 -7.49
C ALA A 24 4.75 -6.05 -8.35
N VAL A 25 4.28 -6.40 -9.55
CA VAL A 25 3.54 -5.49 -10.44
C VAL A 25 2.05 -5.69 -10.20
N LEU A 26 1.35 -4.61 -9.85
CA LEU A 26 -0.08 -4.64 -9.55
C LEU A 26 -0.88 -4.12 -10.74
N LYS A 27 -1.74 -4.97 -11.33
CA LYS A 27 -2.63 -4.58 -12.43
C LYS A 27 -4.00 -4.20 -11.90
N GLY A 28 -4.61 -3.19 -12.51
CA GLY A 28 -5.89 -2.66 -12.05
C GLY A 28 -5.82 -2.03 -10.66
N ALA A 29 -4.63 -1.59 -10.25
CA ALA A 29 -4.42 -1.08 -8.91
C ALA A 29 -5.17 0.23 -8.66
N TYR A 30 -5.74 0.37 -7.48
CA TYR A 30 -6.41 1.60 -7.07
C TYR A 30 -6.31 1.83 -5.57
N PHE A 31 -6.37 3.11 -5.18
CA PHE A 31 -6.64 3.51 -3.82
C PHE A 31 -8.12 3.72 -3.56
N GLU A 32 -8.54 3.31 -2.37
CA GLU A 32 -9.80 3.69 -1.76
C GLU A 32 -9.63 3.98 -0.27
N GLY A 33 -10.68 4.46 0.38
CA GLY A 33 -10.68 4.76 1.80
C GLY A 33 -11.02 6.22 2.11
N PRO A 34 -11.45 6.48 3.35
CA PRO A 34 -11.97 7.78 3.77
C PRO A 34 -10.93 8.90 3.70
N VAL A 35 -9.62 8.61 3.85
CA VAL A 35 -8.57 9.64 3.81
C VAL A 35 -8.50 10.35 2.45
N LEU A 36 -8.98 9.71 1.38
CA LEU A 36 -9.01 10.30 0.05
C LEU A 36 -9.97 11.49 -0.07
N GLN A 37 -10.93 11.64 0.85
CA GLN A 37 -11.82 12.80 0.90
C GLN A 37 -11.11 14.08 1.35
N GLU A 38 -10.00 13.93 2.09
CA GLU A 38 -9.22 15.03 2.64
C GLU A 38 -7.94 15.31 1.81
N ALA A 39 -7.60 14.44 0.85
CA ALA A 39 -6.38 14.53 0.06
C ALA A 39 -6.49 15.50 -1.14
N VAL A 40 -5.49 16.38 -1.30
CA VAL A 40 -5.48 17.51 -2.26
C VAL A 40 -5.04 17.10 -3.69
N GLN A 41 -5.22 15.84 -4.09
CA GLN A 41 -4.69 15.17 -5.30
C GLN A 41 -3.31 14.52 -5.10
N LEU A 42 -3.16 13.33 -5.70
CA LEU A 42 -1.91 12.61 -5.86
C LEU A 42 -1.14 13.08 -7.09
N ASN A 43 0.18 13.07 -6.98
CA ASN A 43 1.10 13.34 -8.08
C ASN A 43 1.07 12.19 -9.11
N GLU A 44 1.25 12.52 -10.40
CA GLU A 44 1.13 11.58 -11.53
C GLU A 44 2.17 10.47 -11.55
N GLU A 45 3.38 10.72 -11.04
CA GLU A 45 4.49 9.77 -10.99
C GLU A 45 5.18 9.91 -9.64
N ASP A 46 4.76 9.11 -8.67
CA ASP A 46 5.19 9.28 -7.29
C ASP A 46 5.20 7.93 -6.55
N SER A 47 5.69 7.98 -5.31
CA SER A 47 5.91 6.81 -4.50
C SER A 47 5.74 7.09 -3.02
N LEU A 48 5.50 6.04 -2.25
CA LEU A 48 5.55 6.07 -0.80
C LEU A 48 6.25 4.82 -0.25
N VAL A 49 6.75 4.92 0.97
CA VAL A 49 7.38 3.80 1.66
C VAL A 49 6.37 3.19 2.63
N MET A 50 6.15 1.89 2.52
CA MET A 50 5.31 1.08 3.40
C MET A 50 6.20 0.32 4.37
N ASP A 51 5.90 0.41 5.67
CA ASP A 51 6.51 -0.40 6.72
C ASP A 51 5.55 -1.52 7.13
N MET A 52 5.88 -2.73 6.68
CA MET A 52 5.15 -3.97 6.97
C MET A 52 5.84 -4.79 8.10
N THR A 53 6.86 -4.24 8.75
CA THR A 53 7.66 -4.95 9.77
C THR A 53 6.80 -5.53 10.88
N ASN A 54 5.82 -4.77 11.37
CA ASN A 54 4.96 -5.15 12.49
C ASN A 54 4.17 -6.44 12.24
N GLN A 55 3.76 -6.70 10.99
CA GLN A 55 3.03 -7.92 10.61
C GLN A 55 3.94 -9.17 10.62
N HIS A 56 5.24 -8.99 10.41
CA HIS A 56 6.20 -10.08 10.17
C HIS A 56 7.35 -10.12 11.19
N MET A 57 7.27 -9.40 12.31
CA MET A 57 8.37 -9.30 13.30
C MET A 57 8.91 -10.65 13.80
N ILE A 58 8.09 -11.71 13.78
CA ILE A 58 8.52 -13.04 14.23
C ILE A 58 9.46 -13.72 13.21
N PHE A 59 9.39 -13.32 11.94
CA PHE A 59 10.04 -14.03 10.83
C PHE A 59 11.33 -13.37 10.32
N MET A 60 11.70 -12.19 10.83
CA MET A 60 12.82 -11.42 10.29
C MET A 60 13.75 -10.82 11.34
N PRO A 61 15.06 -10.78 11.08
CA PRO A 61 16.03 -10.06 11.92
C PRO A 61 16.09 -8.55 11.65
N ASP A 62 15.38 -8.04 10.63
CA ASP A 62 15.49 -6.66 10.11
C ASP A 62 14.12 -6.09 9.68
N TYR A 63 14.05 -4.77 9.49
CA TYR A 63 12.86 -4.06 9.01
C TYR A 63 12.39 -4.56 7.64
N TYR A 64 11.08 -4.69 7.46
CA TYR A 64 10.44 -4.93 6.17
C TYR A 64 9.73 -3.68 5.69
N GLN A 65 10.49 -2.92 4.90
CA GLN A 65 9.99 -1.78 4.16
C GLN A 65 9.95 -2.08 2.65
N ALA A 66 8.90 -1.61 1.99
CA ALA A 66 8.75 -1.68 0.55
C ALA A 66 8.29 -0.34 -0.01
N THR A 67 8.77 0.01 -1.20
CA THR A 67 8.33 1.22 -1.90
C THR A 67 7.18 0.86 -2.82
N LEU A 68 6.02 1.46 -2.60
CA LEU A 68 4.91 1.49 -3.54
C LEU A 68 5.13 2.66 -4.49
N SER A 69 5.12 2.39 -5.80
CA SER A 69 5.25 3.42 -6.84
C SER A 69 4.11 3.31 -7.83
N TRP A 70 3.61 4.45 -8.30
CA TRP A 70 2.51 4.52 -9.27
C TRP A 70 2.80 5.49 -10.40
N LYS A 71 2.07 5.29 -11.50
CA LYS A 71 2.01 6.19 -12.65
C LYS A 71 0.63 6.18 -13.29
N GLY A 72 0.20 7.35 -13.80
CA GLY A 72 -1.01 7.49 -14.59
C GLY A 72 -2.25 7.46 -13.72
N VAL A 73 -2.49 8.56 -13.02
CA VAL A 73 -3.53 8.72 -12.00
C VAL A 73 -4.89 9.01 -12.66
N VAL A 74 -5.92 8.28 -12.27
CA VAL A 74 -7.29 8.46 -12.78
C VAL A 74 -8.29 8.46 -11.62
N TYR A 75 -8.96 9.59 -11.42
CA TYR A 75 -9.99 9.75 -10.38
C TYR A 75 -11.35 9.29 -10.92
N LYS A 76 -11.98 8.33 -10.26
CA LYS A 76 -13.31 7.84 -10.63
C LYS A 76 -14.05 7.29 -9.42
N GLU A 77 -15.28 7.77 -9.20
CA GLU A 77 -16.23 7.19 -8.23
C GLU A 77 -15.66 7.07 -6.80
N GLY A 78 -14.90 8.07 -6.34
CA GLY A 78 -14.29 8.06 -5.00
C GLY A 78 -13.06 7.16 -4.86
N ARG A 79 -12.56 6.60 -5.97
CA ARG A 79 -11.33 5.83 -6.06
C ARG A 79 -10.30 6.54 -6.93
N ILE A 80 -9.03 6.18 -6.72
CA ILE A 80 -7.91 6.67 -7.52
C ILE A 80 -7.23 5.47 -8.16
N TYR A 81 -7.41 5.32 -9.46
CA TYR A 81 -6.84 4.22 -10.24
C TYR A 81 -5.47 4.61 -10.81
N PHE A 82 -4.64 3.60 -11.01
CA PHE A 82 -3.31 3.75 -11.56
C PHE A 82 -3.15 2.92 -12.83
N LYS A 83 -2.51 3.50 -13.85
CA LYS A 83 -2.18 2.76 -15.08
C LYS A 83 -1.04 1.78 -14.87
N GLU A 84 -0.07 2.17 -14.05
CA GLU A 84 1.09 1.35 -13.71
C GLU A 84 1.35 1.47 -12.22
N THR A 85 1.43 0.32 -11.53
CA THR A 85 1.74 0.27 -10.10
C THR A 85 2.65 -0.90 -9.81
N HIS A 86 3.64 -0.69 -8.94
CA HIS A 86 4.47 -1.76 -8.45
C HIS A 86 4.92 -1.53 -7.01
N ILE A 87 5.16 -2.64 -6.31
CA ILE A 87 5.77 -2.66 -4.99
C ILE A 87 7.16 -3.27 -5.14
N LYS A 88 8.17 -2.57 -4.61
CA LYS A 88 9.57 -3.02 -4.63
C LYS A 88 10.13 -3.09 -3.22
N GLY A 89 10.75 -4.22 -2.87
CA GLY A 89 11.39 -4.39 -1.58
C GLY A 89 11.96 -5.78 -1.39
N LYS A 90 13.01 -5.89 -0.57
CA LYS A 90 13.79 -7.11 -0.32
C LYS A 90 12.95 -8.35 0.03
N TYR A 91 11.77 -8.14 0.62
CA TYR A 91 10.92 -9.24 1.13
C TYR A 91 9.59 -9.43 0.39
N VAL A 92 9.31 -8.60 -0.63
CA VAL A 92 8.02 -8.56 -1.36
C VAL A 92 7.70 -9.87 -2.07
N ASN A 93 8.71 -10.68 -2.40
CA ASN A 93 8.51 -11.98 -3.05
C ASN A 93 9.14 -13.15 -2.28
N SER A 94 9.69 -12.91 -1.09
CA SER A 94 10.46 -13.94 -0.35
C SER A 94 9.87 -14.29 1.01
N ILE A 95 9.01 -13.44 1.59
CA ILE A 95 8.39 -13.68 2.91
C ILE A 95 6.88 -13.81 2.81
N GLU A 96 6.25 -12.87 2.10
CA GLU A 96 4.83 -12.94 1.79
C GLU A 96 4.63 -12.61 0.33
N THR A 97 4.34 -13.65 -0.46
CA THR A 97 3.91 -13.48 -1.85
C THR A 97 2.47 -12.98 -1.82
N LEU A 98 2.28 -11.71 -2.17
CA LEU A 98 0.96 -11.11 -2.40
C LEU A 98 0.18 -11.94 -3.42
N LYS A 99 -1.13 -12.07 -3.18
CA LYS A 99 -2.09 -12.76 -4.05
C LYS A 99 -3.10 -11.77 -4.62
N ASP A 100 -3.82 -12.21 -5.63
CA ASP A 100 -4.91 -11.43 -6.26
C ASP A 100 -6.08 -11.15 -5.29
N THR A 101 -6.20 -11.88 -4.19
CA THR A 101 -7.23 -11.70 -3.16
C THR A 101 -6.84 -10.77 -2.02
N ASP A 102 -5.56 -10.39 -2.00
CA ASP A 102 -5.01 -9.56 -0.94
C ASP A 102 -5.17 -8.07 -1.27
N TRP A 103 -5.04 -7.24 -0.25
CA TRP A 103 -5.03 -5.79 -0.34
C TRP A 103 -4.14 -5.24 0.78
N ILE A 104 -3.74 -3.97 0.70
CA ILE A 104 -2.87 -3.35 1.72
C ILE A 104 -3.61 -2.22 2.43
N LEU A 105 -3.66 -2.30 3.76
CA LEU A 105 -4.12 -1.24 4.63
C LEU A 105 -2.95 -0.35 5.04
N MET A 106 -3.09 0.97 4.91
CA MET A 106 -2.10 1.97 5.33
C MET A 106 -2.72 2.97 6.32
N ASP A 107 -1.92 3.41 7.29
CA ASP A 107 -2.28 4.49 8.23
C ASP A 107 -1.63 5.82 7.81
N CYS A 108 -2.45 6.76 7.34
CA CYS A 108 -2.02 8.08 6.88
C CYS A 108 -2.07 9.17 7.97
N LYS A 109 -2.26 8.81 9.26
CA LYS A 109 -2.37 9.78 10.37
C LYS A 109 -1.24 10.81 10.43
N GLU A 110 -0.01 10.37 10.15
CA GLU A 110 1.18 11.22 10.27
C GLU A 110 1.43 12.07 9.00
N HIS A 111 0.60 11.93 7.96
CA HIS A 111 0.72 12.69 6.71
C HIS A 111 0.54 14.20 6.94
N GLU A 112 -0.41 14.59 7.79
CA GLU A 112 -0.68 15.99 8.13
C GLU A 112 0.42 16.62 9.00
N MET A 113 1.19 15.79 9.73
CA MET A 113 2.19 16.24 10.70
C MET A 113 3.60 16.39 10.09
N ALA A 114 3.82 15.90 8.87
CA ALA A 114 5.14 15.89 8.25
C ALA A 114 5.51 17.26 7.68
N THR A 115 6.36 17.99 8.42
CA THR A 115 7.06 19.20 7.96
C THR A 115 8.18 18.92 6.97
N HIS A 116 8.57 17.65 6.78
CA HIS A 116 9.60 17.22 5.83
C HIS A 116 9.07 16.10 4.93
N VAL A 117 8.72 16.47 3.70
CA VAL A 117 8.07 15.62 2.67
C VAL A 117 8.90 14.39 2.27
N PHE A 118 10.20 14.37 2.57
CA PHE A 118 11.15 13.48 1.88
C PHE A 118 11.30 12.06 2.43
N ASN A 119 10.67 11.68 3.56
CA ASN A 119 10.80 10.32 4.13
C ASN A 119 9.53 9.88 4.89
N LEU A 120 8.35 10.11 4.33
CA LEU A 120 7.11 9.59 4.91
C LEU A 120 7.06 8.07 4.76
N VAL A 121 7.23 7.37 5.88
CA VAL A 121 7.06 5.92 5.99
C VAL A 121 5.70 5.66 6.63
N TYR A 122 4.84 4.97 5.90
CA TYR A 122 3.50 4.62 6.34
C TYR A 122 3.53 3.23 6.92
N TRP A 123 2.98 3.07 8.12
CA TRP A 123 2.67 1.73 8.59
C TRP A 123 1.69 1.07 7.62
N ALA A 124 1.96 -0.18 7.26
CA ALA A 124 1.15 -0.94 6.33
C ALA A 124 0.95 -2.38 6.79
N GLU A 125 -0.17 -2.99 6.40
CA GLU A 125 -0.47 -4.40 6.66
C GLU A 125 -1.18 -5.02 5.45
N VAL A 126 -0.70 -6.19 5.02
CA VAL A 126 -1.35 -7.01 4.00
C VAL A 126 -2.57 -7.69 4.62
N ARG A 127 -3.71 -7.53 3.98
CA ARG A 127 -5.01 -8.05 4.40
C ARG A 127 -5.55 -8.97 3.32
N ASN A 128 -6.34 -9.96 3.72
CA ASN A 128 -6.97 -10.89 2.80
C ASN A 128 -8.49 -10.77 2.90
N SER A 129 -9.16 -10.55 1.75
CA SER A 129 -10.60 -10.38 1.66
C SER A 129 -11.43 -11.59 2.13
N GLU A 130 -10.85 -12.80 2.18
CA GLU A 130 -11.49 -14.00 2.74
C GLU A 130 -11.41 -14.08 4.27
N GLN A 131 -10.41 -13.46 4.90
CA GLN A 131 -10.28 -13.45 6.36
C GLN A 131 -11.26 -12.48 7.03
N GLU A 132 -11.65 -11.40 6.36
CA GLU A 132 -12.57 -10.40 6.92
C GLU A 132 -14.03 -10.84 6.95
N LYS A 133 -14.43 -11.83 6.14
CA LYS A 133 -15.80 -12.39 6.15
C LYS A 133 -16.12 -13.26 7.37
N LYS A 134 -15.17 -13.47 8.29
CA LYS A 134 -15.31 -14.37 9.45
C LYS A 134 -15.53 -13.66 10.78
N PHE A 135 -15.72 -12.34 10.79
CA PHE A 135 -15.97 -11.56 12.01
C PHE A 135 -17.27 -10.75 11.93
#